data_AF-A0A6V7IQ31-F1
#
_entry.id   AF-A0A6V7IQ31-F1
#
_cell.length_a   1.000
_cell.length_b   1.000
_cell.length_c   1.000
_cell.angle_alpha   90.00
_cell.angle_beta   90.00
_cell.angle_gamma   90.00
#
_symmetry.space_group_name_H-M   'P 1'
#
loop_
_entity.id
_entity.type
_entity.pdbx_description
1 polymer ?
#
loop_
_entity_poly.entity_id
_entity_poly.type
_entity_poly.pdbx_seq_one_letter_code
_entity_poly.pdbx_strand_id
1 'polypeptide(L)' 'VRTIGVITKLDLMDEGTDARDILENKLLPLRRGYIGVVNRSQKDIEGRKDIKNALAAERKFFL' A
#
# COMPACT_ATOMS: atom_id res chain seq x y z
N VAL A 1 -15.89 -13.11 -12.73
CA VAL A 1 -15.21 -12.65 -11.49
C VAL A 1 -14.34 -11.44 -11.82
N ARG A 2 -14.47 -10.34 -11.07
CA ARG A 2 -13.93 -9.01 -11.46
C ARG A 2 -13.36 -8.18 -10.28
N THR A 3 -12.83 -8.86 -9.26
CA THR A 3 -12.35 -8.22 -8.02
C THR A 3 -10.83 -8.31 -7.94
N ILE A 4 -10.18 -7.21 -7.56
CA ILE A 4 -8.77 -7.10 -7.18
C ILE A 4 -8.77 -6.53 -5.76
N GLY A 5 -7.99 -7.12 -4.84
CA GLY A 5 -7.82 -6.56 -3.51
C GLY A 5 -6.84 -5.39 -3.55
N VAL A 6 -7.18 -4.27 -2.93
CA VAL A 6 -6.25 -3.14 -2.77
C VAL A 6 -6.06 -2.89 -1.29
N ILE A 7 -4.81 -2.94 -0.84
CA ILE A 7 -4.43 -2.71 0.56
C ILE A 7 -3.71 -1.37 0.64
N THR A 8 -4.18 -0.52 1.55
CA THR A 8 -3.65 0.83 1.75
C THR A 8 -3.03 0.97 3.13
N LYS A 9 -2.26 2.04 3.36
CA LYS A 9 -1.74 2.42 4.69
C LYS A 9 -0.75 1.40 5.27
N LEU A 10 0.04 0.75 4.40
CA LEU A 10 1.06 -0.22 4.81
C LEU A 10 2.18 0.44 5.64
N ASP A 11 2.34 1.76 5.53
CA ASP A 11 3.23 2.60 6.30
C ASP A 11 2.77 2.88 7.75
N LEU A 12 1.51 2.57 8.07
CA LEU A 12 0.91 2.77 9.40
C LEU A 12 0.69 1.46 10.16
N MET A 13 1.29 0.35 9.68
CA MET A 13 1.22 -0.92 10.40
C MET A 13 2.05 -0.88 11.68
N ASP A 14 1.58 -1.61 12.69
CA ASP A 14 2.29 -1.70 13.97
C ASP A 14 3.65 -2.39 13.79
N GLU A 15 4.63 -1.96 14.57
CA GLU A 15 5.97 -2.52 14.53
C GLU A 15 5.94 -4.04 14.83
N GLY A 16 6.63 -4.82 14.01
CA GLY A 16 6.64 -6.29 14.10
C GLY A 16 5.47 -6.98 13.39
N THR A 17 4.60 -6.24 12.70
CA THR A 17 3.53 -6.80 11.86
C THR A 17 3.74 -6.50 10.38
N ASP A 18 3.23 -7.36 9.50
CA ASP A 18 3.25 -7.14 8.04
C ASP A 18 2.00 -7.73 7.35
N ALA A 19 1.76 -7.30 6.11
CA ALA A 19 0.64 -7.78 5.28
C ALA A 19 1.09 -8.79 4.21
N ARG A 20 2.26 -9.42 4.37
CA ARG A 20 2.92 -10.23 3.34
C ARG A 20 2.05 -11.40 2.88
N ASP A 21 1.47 -12.15 3.81
CA ASP A 21 0.64 -13.31 3.47
C ASP A 21 -0.63 -12.94 2.68
N ILE A 22 -1.12 -11.70 2.84
CA ILE A 22 -2.26 -11.19 2.08
C ILE A 22 -1.78 -10.77 0.67
N LEU A 23 -0.68 -10.02 0.58
CA LEU A 23 -0.12 -9.56 -0.69
C LEU A 23 0.40 -10.73 -1.56
N GLU A 24 0.92 -11.78 -0.95
CA GLU A 24 1.30 -13.04 -1.60
C GLU A 24 0.09 -13.95 -1.90
N ASN A 25 -1.14 -13.47 -1.62
CA ASN A 25 -2.41 -14.13 -1.93
C ASN A 25 -2.59 -15.49 -1.23
N LYS A 26 -1.99 -15.68 -0.04
CA LYS A 26 -1.99 -16.94 0.73
C LYS A 26 -3.11 -17.00 1.76
N LEU A 27 -3.39 -15.89 2.46
CA LEU A 27 -4.35 -15.87 3.57
C LEU A 27 -5.82 -15.98 3.09
N LEU A 28 -6.22 -15.11 2.17
CA LEU A 28 -7.54 -15.11 1.54
C LEU A 28 -7.38 -14.96 0.02
N PRO A 29 -7.29 -16.05 -0.74
CA PRO A 29 -6.93 -15.96 -2.16
C PRO A 29 -8.01 -15.26 -3.00
N LEU A 30 -7.62 -14.20 -3.72
CA LEU A 30 -8.42 -13.59 -4.78
C LEU A 30 -7.92 -14.04 -6.15
N ARG A 31 -8.85 -14.27 -7.08
CA ARG A 31 -8.54 -14.71 -8.46
C ARG A 31 -7.62 -13.73 -9.20
N ARG A 32 -7.66 -12.45 -8.86
CA ARG A 32 -6.78 -11.41 -9.44
C ARG A 32 -5.74 -10.87 -8.45
N GLY A 33 -5.60 -11.52 -7.29
CA GLY A 33 -4.62 -11.14 -6.27
C GLY A 33 -4.88 -9.79 -5.59
N TYR A 34 -3.81 -9.28 -5.00
CA TYR A 34 -3.79 -8.07 -4.21
C TYR A 34 -2.73 -7.08 -4.71
N ILE A 35 -2.96 -5.79 -4.49
CA ILE A 35 -2.03 -4.70 -4.76
C ILE A 35 -1.91 -3.86 -3.49
N GLY A 36 -0.69 -3.70 -2.99
CA GLY A 36 -0.37 -2.80 -1.88
C GLY A 36 -0.06 -1.40 -2.39
N VAL A 37 -0.58 -0.37 -1.73
CA VAL A 37 -0.30 1.04 -2.04
C VAL A 37 -0.06 1.86 -0.78
N VAL A 38 0.81 2.86 -0.89
CA VAL A 38 1.07 3.86 0.16
C VAL A 38 0.66 5.23 -0.37
N ASN A 39 -0.35 5.82 0.26
CA ASN A 39 -0.94 7.08 -0.17
C ASN A 39 -0.30 8.28 0.54
N ARG A 40 -0.69 9.49 0.12
CA ARG A 40 -0.33 10.73 0.84
C ARG A 40 -1.00 10.74 2.22
N SER A 41 -0.22 11.02 3.24
CA SER A 41 -0.72 11.28 4.60
C SER A 41 -1.46 12.62 4.67
N GLN A 42 -2.17 12.86 5.77
CA GLN A 42 -2.84 14.14 6.02
C GLN A 42 -1.86 15.33 5.95
N LYS A 43 -0.67 15.16 6.55
CA LYS A 43 0.41 16.15 6.52
C LYS A 43 0.92 16.39 5.09
N ASP A 44 1.06 15.33 4.29
CA ASP A 44 1.48 15.45 2.89
C ASP A 44 0.43 16.21 2.05
N ILE A 45 -0.86 16.04 2.34
CA ILE A 45 -1.95 16.76 1.67
C ILE A 45 -1.94 18.24 2.03
N GLU A 46 -1.82 18.56 3.32
CA GLU A 46 -1.73 19.93 3.83
C GLU A 46 -0.49 20.64 3.27
N GLY A 47 0.63 19.92 3.17
CA GLY A 47 1.86 20.37 2.52
C GLY A 47 1.83 20.36 0.99
N ARG A 48 0.70 20.02 0.36
CA ARG A 48 0.51 19.94 -1.10
C ARG A 48 1.61 19.13 -1.81
N LYS A 49 2.00 18.00 -1.23
CA LYS A 49 3.02 17.12 -1.80
C LYS A 49 2.63 16.70 -3.22
N ASP A 50 3.55 16.96 -4.15
CA ASP A 50 3.41 16.61 -5.55
C ASP A 50 3.27 15.10 -5.76
N ILE A 51 2.54 14.71 -6.80
CA ILE A 51 2.25 13.30 -7.08
C ILE A 51 3.51 12.51 -7.46
N LYS A 52 4.49 13.13 -8.15
CA LYS A 52 5.76 12.48 -8.48
C LYS A 52 6.56 12.18 -7.23
N ASN A 53 6.56 13.10 -6.27
CA ASN A 53 7.22 12.92 -4.98
C ASN A 53 6.52 11.86 -4.12
N ALA A 54 5.18 11.78 -4.19
CA ALA A 54 4.43 10.72 -3.52
C ALA A 54 4.76 9.34 -4.10
N LEU A 55 4.76 9.19 -5.44
CA LEU A 55 5.13 7.94 -6.11
C LEU A 55 6.59 7.54 -5.84
N ALA A 56 7.51 8.51 -5.79
CA ALA A 56 8.90 8.24 -5.42
C ALA A 56 9.04 7.75 -3.97
N ALA A 57 8.27 8.32 -3.05
CA ALA A 57 8.24 7.88 -1.65
C ALA A 57 7.63 6.47 -1.50
N GLU A 58 6.53 6.18 -2.20
CA GLU A 58 5.93 4.84 -2.26
C GLU A 58 6.93 3.82 -2.81
N ARG A 59 7.62 4.13 -3.92
CA ARG A 59 8.65 3.24 -4.47
C ARG A 59 9.78 2.99 -3.47
N LYS A 60 10.19 4.02 -2.71
CA LYS A 60 11.21 3.88 -1.65
C LYS A 60 10.72 3.04 -0.48
N PHE A 61 9.42 3.03 -0.17
CA PHE A 61 8.86 2.20 0.89
C PHE A 61 8.94 0.69 0.55
N PHE A 62 8.74 0.34 -0.72
CA PHE A 62 8.73 -1.06 -1.16
C PHE A 62 10.09 -1.61 -1.65
N LEU A 63 11.09 -0.75 -1.87
CA LEU A 63 12.46 -1.14 -2.27
C LEU A 63 13.39 -1.17 -1.07
#